data_AF-D9UKY4-F1
#
_entry.id   AF-D9UKY4-F1
#
_cell.length_a   1.000
_cell.length_b   1.000
_cell.length_c   1.000
_cell.angle_alpha   90.00
_cell.angle_beta   90.00
_cell.angle_gamma   90.00
#
_symmetry.space_group_name_H-M   'P 1'
#
loop_
_entity.id
_entity.type
_entity.pdbx_description
1 polymer ?
#
loop_
_entity_poly.entity_id
_entity_poly.type
_entity_poly.pdbx_seq_one_letter_code
_entity_poly.pdbx_strand_id
1 'polypeptide(L)'
;MPVADEEHPAPATPSVAPVLPGRPVADRPTVRAPGPETGAVGGPPCPWCGTPNRPDRHHCARCAMPLARGEEEDEARLPWWRRILDGRRNAVPWAGERPRLRRTFDRVLRWIVAAVVIGLVVFLGMKAPAGIQATRDHFAKRSLVSPDDFAASRNFPGHKPDLAFDGLSNTWWGPGVSGPAQGEWVEARFDEPTRLLNLIITPGVSTKSNRIRESALPHRVTATITMKDGKTKTRELVLDQGPGGQTRAFGVGEVTKVRFTVDSAYGATKKKQLAIAEIEFFGPSGDN
;
A
#
# COMPACT_ATOMS: atom_id res chain seq x y z
N MET A 1 -97.41 -78.61 -64.57
CA MET A 1 -96.77 -79.37 -63.48
C MET A 1 -95.52 -80.03 -64.05
N PRO A 2 -94.37 -80.16 -63.35
CA PRO A 2 -94.08 -79.86 -61.94
C PRO A 2 -92.63 -79.36 -61.64
N VAL A 3 -92.31 -79.39 -60.34
CA VAL A 3 -91.05 -79.46 -59.56
C VAL A 3 -90.10 -78.24 -59.48
N ALA A 4 -89.96 -77.78 -58.24
CA ALA A 4 -89.08 -76.72 -57.75
C ALA A 4 -87.66 -77.24 -57.51
N ASP A 5 -86.67 -76.34 -57.60
CA ASP A 5 -85.33 -76.56 -57.05
C ASP A 5 -84.92 -75.44 -56.11
N GLU A 6 -84.07 -75.86 -55.18
CA GLU A 6 -83.82 -75.32 -53.86
C GLU A 6 -83.16 -73.94 -53.81
N GLU A 7 -83.57 -73.20 -52.78
CA GLU A 7 -83.15 -71.84 -52.49
C GLU A 7 -81.75 -71.84 -51.88
N HIS A 8 -80.76 -71.45 -52.69
CA HIS A 8 -79.38 -71.31 -52.23
C HIS A 8 -79.18 -69.95 -51.53
N PRO A 9 -78.43 -69.92 -50.41
CA PRO A 9 -78.35 -68.75 -49.54
C PRO A 9 -77.66 -67.58 -50.25
N ALA A 10 -78.14 -66.37 -50.00
CA ALA A 10 -77.49 -65.15 -50.43
C ALA A 10 -76.04 -65.10 -49.90
N PRO A 11 -75.04 -64.76 -50.75
CA PRO A 11 -73.66 -64.68 -50.30
C PRO A 11 -73.54 -63.59 -49.23
N ALA A 12 -73.04 -63.98 -48.06
CA ALA A 12 -72.75 -63.05 -46.98
C ALA A 12 -71.80 -61.95 -47.47
N THR A 13 -72.18 -60.69 -47.30
CA THR A 13 -71.29 -59.55 -47.57
C THR A 13 -70.06 -59.64 -46.66
N PRO A 14 -68.83 -59.77 -47.21
CA PRO A 14 -67.64 -59.74 -46.39
C PRO A 14 -67.52 -58.35 -45.73
N SER A 15 -67.35 -58.30 -44.42
CA SER A 15 -67.29 -57.06 -43.63
C SER A 15 -66.01 -56.25 -43.83
N VAL A 16 -65.09 -56.73 -44.67
CA VAL A 16 -63.82 -56.06 -44.97
C VAL A 16 -63.53 -56.22 -46.46
N ALA A 17 -63.38 -55.09 -47.16
CA ALA A 17 -62.95 -55.07 -48.55
C ALA A 17 -61.50 -55.59 -48.69
N PRO A 18 -61.15 -56.31 -49.77
CA PRO A 18 -59.80 -56.78 -49.98
C PRO A 18 -58.83 -55.61 -50.15
N VAL A 19 -57.77 -55.58 -49.32
CA VAL A 19 -56.70 -54.60 -49.38
C VAL A 19 -55.55 -55.17 -50.19
N LEU A 20 -55.01 -54.39 -51.14
CA LEU A 20 -53.82 -54.74 -51.91
C LEU A 20 -52.65 -55.09 -50.97
N PRO A 21 -51.79 -56.06 -51.32
CA PRO A 21 -50.60 -56.35 -50.53
C PRO A 21 -49.75 -55.08 -50.36
N GLY A 22 -49.28 -54.86 -49.12
CA GLY A 22 -48.51 -53.68 -48.77
C GLY A 22 -47.31 -53.48 -49.69
N ARG A 23 -47.07 -52.25 -50.13
CA ARG A 23 -45.88 -51.88 -50.90
C ARG A 23 -44.63 -52.38 -50.15
N PRO A 24 -43.66 -53.03 -50.82
CA PRO A 24 -42.42 -53.41 -50.16
C PRO A 24 -41.76 -52.16 -49.60
N VAL A 25 -41.43 -52.21 -48.31
CA VAL A 25 -40.69 -51.16 -47.63
C VAL A 25 -39.31 -51.08 -48.29
N ALA A 26 -38.94 -49.89 -48.78
CA ALA A 26 -37.61 -49.69 -49.35
C ALA A 26 -36.56 -50.09 -48.31
N ASP A 27 -35.57 -50.87 -48.73
CA ASP A 27 -34.47 -51.28 -47.85
C ASP A 27 -33.83 -50.04 -47.21
N ARG A 28 -33.56 -50.16 -45.91
CA ARG A 28 -32.89 -49.09 -45.16
C ARG A 28 -31.53 -48.83 -45.82
N PRO A 29 -31.21 -47.58 -46.18
CA PRO A 29 -29.92 -47.27 -46.79
C PRO A 29 -28.80 -47.72 -45.85
N THR A 30 -27.89 -48.55 -46.37
CA THR A 30 -26.67 -48.91 -45.67
C THR A 30 -25.74 -47.70 -45.66
N VAL A 31 -25.39 -47.22 -44.47
CA VAL A 31 -24.44 -46.13 -44.31
C VAL A 31 -23.08 -46.64 -44.78
N ARG A 32 -22.60 -46.17 -45.94
CA ARG A 32 -21.19 -46.36 -46.31
C ARG A 32 -20.34 -45.59 -45.32
N ALA A 33 -19.48 -46.30 -44.58
CA ALA A 33 -18.36 -45.64 -43.93
C ALA A 33 -17.54 -44.92 -45.02
N PRO A 34 -17.18 -43.64 -44.85
CA PRO A 34 -16.28 -42.98 -45.79
C PRO A 34 -14.99 -43.80 -45.85
N GLY A 35 -14.65 -44.25 -47.06
CA GLY A 35 -13.37 -44.91 -47.31
C GLY A 35 -12.20 -43.96 -47.04
N PRO A 36 -10.97 -44.48 -46.90
CA PRO A 36 -9.79 -43.63 -46.72
C PRO A 36 -9.70 -42.59 -47.84
N GLU A 37 -9.50 -41.32 -47.48
CA GLU A 37 -9.39 -40.23 -48.46
C GLU A 37 -8.19 -40.48 -49.39
N THR A 38 -8.42 -40.41 -50.70
CA THR A 38 -7.35 -40.54 -51.70
C THR A 38 -6.43 -39.33 -51.61
N GLY A 39 -5.12 -39.57 -51.44
CA GLY A 39 -4.12 -38.51 -51.29
C GLY A 39 -3.79 -38.11 -49.85
N ALA A 40 -4.20 -38.86 -48.82
CA ALA A 40 -3.75 -38.67 -47.43
C ALA A 40 -2.26 -39.02 -47.19
N VAL A 41 -1.49 -39.24 -48.27
CA VAL A 41 -0.06 -39.58 -48.21
C VAL A 41 0.73 -38.29 -47.98
N GLY A 42 1.35 -38.16 -46.80
CA GLY A 42 2.29 -37.08 -46.48
C GLY A 42 1.79 -35.99 -45.52
N GLY A 43 0.55 -36.04 -45.02
CA GLY A 43 0.11 -35.16 -43.93
C GLY A 43 0.15 -35.85 -42.56
N PRO A 44 0.29 -35.09 -41.45
CA PRO A 44 0.39 -35.66 -40.11
C PRO A 44 -0.90 -36.41 -39.72
N PRO A 45 -0.80 -37.53 -39.00
CA PRO A 45 -1.98 -38.20 -38.47
C PRO A 45 -2.69 -37.31 -37.46
N CYS A 46 -4.01 -37.43 -37.37
CA CYS A 46 -4.77 -36.74 -36.35
C CYS A 46 -4.26 -37.16 -34.96
N PRO A 47 -3.87 -36.22 -34.08
CA PRO A 47 -3.32 -36.55 -32.76
C PRO A 47 -4.33 -37.27 -31.86
N TRP A 48 -5.62 -37.21 -32.20
CA TRP A 48 -6.68 -37.82 -31.40
C TRP A 48 -7.06 -39.23 -31.86
N CYS A 49 -7.35 -39.41 -33.15
CA CYS A 49 -7.87 -40.67 -33.69
C CYS A 49 -6.90 -41.39 -34.63
N GLY A 50 -5.68 -40.86 -34.81
CA GLY A 50 -4.63 -41.45 -35.64
C GLY A 50 -4.91 -41.47 -37.15
N THR A 51 -6.02 -40.88 -37.61
CA THR A 51 -6.38 -40.90 -39.03
C THR A 51 -5.39 -40.05 -39.83
N PRO A 52 -4.73 -40.59 -40.88
CA PRO A 52 -3.90 -39.80 -41.78
C PRO A 52 -4.77 -38.80 -42.53
N ASN A 53 -4.35 -37.55 -42.55
CA ASN A 53 -5.05 -36.47 -43.22
C ASN A 53 -4.13 -35.84 -44.27
N ARG A 54 -4.72 -35.17 -45.26
CA ARG A 54 -3.93 -34.40 -46.22
C ARG A 54 -3.27 -33.19 -45.52
N PRO A 55 -2.08 -32.75 -45.96
CA PRO A 55 -1.36 -31.64 -45.33
C PRO A 55 -2.08 -30.29 -45.42
N ASP A 56 -3.01 -30.13 -46.36
CA ASP A 56 -3.85 -28.93 -46.56
C ASP A 56 -5.13 -28.90 -45.70
N ARG A 57 -5.46 -29.97 -44.95
CA ARG A 57 -6.64 -29.99 -44.07
C ARG A 57 -6.36 -29.33 -42.73
N HIS A 58 -7.31 -28.52 -42.26
CA HIS A 58 -7.31 -27.94 -40.91
C HIS A 58 -8.12 -28.75 -39.89
N HIS A 59 -8.96 -29.69 -40.35
CA HIS A 59 -9.79 -30.55 -39.50
C HIS A 59 -9.73 -31.99 -39.98
N CYS A 60 -9.74 -32.92 -39.03
CA CYS A 60 -9.65 -34.35 -39.29
C CYS A 60 -10.89 -34.82 -40.08
N ALA A 61 -10.66 -35.52 -41.18
CA ALA A 61 -11.70 -36.07 -42.04
C ALA A 61 -12.64 -37.06 -41.31
N ARG A 62 -12.17 -37.69 -40.22
CA ARG A 62 -12.94 -38.71 -39.49
C ARG A 62 -13.65 -38.18 -38.24
N CYS A 63 -12.95 -37.47 -37.37
CA CYS A 63 -13.50 -37.03 -36.08
C CYS A 63 -13.74 -35.52 -36.00
N ALA A 64 -13.50 -34.78 -37.09
CA ALA A 64 -13.60 -33.32 -37.16
C ALA A 64 -12.73 -32.54 -36.17
N MET A 65 -11.84 -33.19 -35.41
CA MET A 65 -10.90 -32.51 -34.53
C MET A 65 -9.95 -31.62 -35.35
N PRO A 66 -9.64 -30.39 -34.88
CA PRO A 66 -8.66 -29.56 -35.53
C PRO A 66 -7.34 -30.33 -35.62
N LEU A 67 -6.82 -30.46 -36.83
CA LEU A 67 -5.46 -30.96 -37.05
C LEU A 67 -4.61 -29.77 -36.65
N ALA A 68 -4.13 -29.79 -35.41
CA ALA A 68 -3.43 -28.66 -34.83
C ALA A 68 -2.37 -28.19 -35.84
N ARG A 69 -2.59 -26.98 -36.39
CA ARG A 69 -1.52 -26.24 -37.04
C ARG A 69 -0.49 -26.10 -35.94
N GLY A 70 0.70 -26.68 -36.16
CA GLY A 70 1.67 -26.99 -35.12
C GLY A 70 1.62 -26.02 -33.94
N GLU A 71 1.28 -26.54 -32.77
CA GLU A 71 1.33 -25.85 -31.48
C GLU A 71 2.76 -25.42 -31.09
N GLU A 72 3.72 -25.49 -32.02
CA GLU A 72 5.12 -25.14 -31.80
C GLU A 72 5.46 -23.70 -32.21
N GLU A 73 4.62 -22.99 -32.98
CA GLU A 73 5.01 -21.68 -33.56
C GLU A 73 4.42 -20.41 -32.92
N ASP A 74 3.52 -20.48 -31.93
CA ASP A 74 2.94 -19.26 -31.32
C ASP A 74 2.79 -19.28 -29.80
N GLU A 75 3.50 -20.17 -29.09
CA GLU A 75 3.78 -19.97 -27.66
C GLU A 75 5.21 -19.45 -27.45
N ALA A 76 5.55 -18.35 -28.13
CA ALA A 76 6.59 -17.47 -27.61
C ALA A 76 6.15 -17.06 -26.21
N ARG A 77 6.69 -17.74 -25.19
CA ARG A 77 6.38 -17.57 -23.77
C ARG A 77 6.40 -16.09 -23.42
N LEU A 78 5.22 -15.45 -23.46
CA LEU A 78 5.09 -14.02 -23.20
C LEU A 78 5.79 -13.70 -21.88
N PRO A 79 6.52 -12.57 -21.75
CA PRO A 79 7.12 -12.20 -20.48
C PRO A 79 6.03 -12.11 -19.40
N TRP A 80 6.37 -12.47 -18.15
CA TRP A 80 5.41 -12.70 -17.06
C TRP A 80 4.43 -11.54 -16.84
N TRP A 81 4.87 -10.30 -17.05
CA TRP A 81 4.03 -9.10 -16.93
C TRP A 81 2.92 -9.04 -18.00
N ARG A 82 3.17 -9.53 -19.23
CA ARG A 82 2.13 -9.64 -20.27
C ARG A 82 1.14 -10.75 -19.95
N ARG A 83 1.58 -11.84 -19.33
CA ARG A 83 0.66 -12.93 -18.91
C ARG A 83 -0.35 -12.48 -17.84
N ILE A 84 0.03 -11.50 -17.01
CA ILE A 84 -0.85 -10.94 -15.98
C ILE A 84 -1.88 -9.98 -16.59
N LEU A 85 -1.51 -9.24 -17.65
CA LEU A 85 -2.39 -8.27 -18.31
C LEU A 85 -3.28 -8.90 -19.39
N ASP A 86 -2.78 -9.92 -20.10
CA ASP A 86 -3.52 -10.70 -21.10
C ASP A 86 -4.29 -11.85 -20.43
N GLY A 87 -5.38 -11.50 -19.75
CA GLY A 87 -6.36 -12.46 -19.23
C GLY A 87 -7.16 -13.20 -20.31
N ARG A 88 -6.76 -13.11 -21.59
CA ARG A 88 -7.46 -13.73 -22.73
C ARG A 88 -6.80 -15.06 -23.10
N ARG A 89 -7.03 -16.08 -22.28
CA ARG A 89 -7.06 -17.44 -22.84
C ARG A 89 -8.31 -17.53 -23.70
N ASN A 90 -8.18 -17.14 -24.97
CA ASN A 90 -9.19 -17.41 -25.99
C ASN A 90 -9.09 -18.90 -26.35
N ALA A 91 -9.37 -19.79 -25.39
CA ALA A 91 -9.74 -21.14 -25.74
C ALA A 91 -11.05 -21.01 -26.53
N VAL A 92 -11.02 -21.38 -27.81
CA VAL A 92 -12.22 -21.44 -28.64
C VAL A 92 -13.23 -22.35 -27.91
N PRO A 93 -14.40 -21.81 -27.51
CA PRO A 93 -15.35 -22.59 -26.74
C PRO A 93 -15.88 -23.75 -27.59
N TRP A 94 -16.01 -24.93 -26.99
CA TRP A 94 -16.62 -26.11 -27.61
C TRP A 94 -18.07 -25.80 -28.03
N ALA A 95 -18.55 -26.43 -29.11
CA ALA A 95 -19.95 -26.36 -29.54
C ALA A 95 -20.91 -26.94 -28.47
N GLY A 96 -21.44 -26.08 -27.59
CA GLY A 96 -22.27 -26.45 -26.43
C GLY A 96 -21.80 -25.87 -25.09
N GLU A 97 -20.58 -25.33 -25.04
CA GLU A 97 -20.04 -24.70 -23.84
C GLU A 97 -20.70 -23.33 -23.63
N ARG A 98 -21.49 -23.17 -22.57
CA ARG A 98 -22.09 -21.87 -22.23
C ARG A 98 -21.01 -20.95 -21.63
N PRO A 99 -20.80 -19.73 -22.17
CA PRO A 99 -19.86 -18.79 -21.58
C PRO A 99 -20.23 -18.50 -20.12
N ARG A 100 -19.32 -18.78 -19.19
CA ARG A 100 -19.54 -18.45 -17.78
C ARG A 100 -19.70 -16.94 -17.65
N LEU A 101 -20.81 -16.48 -17.07
CA LEU A 101 -21.17 -15.07 -16.86
C LEU A 101 -20.27 -14.38 -15.79
N ARG A 102 -19.00 -14.77 -15.68
CA ARG A 102 -18.02 -14.18 -14.74
C ARG A 102 -17.38 -12.89 -15.28
N ARG A 103 -17.46 -12.67 -16.59
CA ARG A 103 -16.77 -11.56 -17.29
C ARG A 103 -17.13 -10.15 -16.78
N THR A 104 -18.33 -9.94 -16.26
CA THR A 104 -18.76 -8.61 -15.79
C THR A 104 -18.14 -8.27 -14.44
N PHE A 105 -18.17 -9.21 -13.49
CA PHE A 105 -17.58 -9.03 -12.16
C PHE A 105 -16.05 -8.90 -12.23
N ASP A 106 -15.39 -9.67 -13.09
CA ASP A 106 -13.94 -9.59 -13.29
C ASP A 106 -13.50 -8.22 -13.81
N ARG A 107 -14.31 -7.58 -14.67
CA ARG A 107 -14.03 -6.25 -15.21
C ARG A 107 -14.17 -5.17 -14.15
N VAL A 108 -15.23 -5.23 -13.34
CA VAL A 108 -15.46 -4.29 -12.23
C VAL A 108 -14.34 -4.44 -11.19
N LEU A 109 -14.00 -5.67 -10.79
CA LEU A 109 -12.91 -5.94 -9.85
C LEU A 109 -11.57 -5.41 -10.38
N ARG A 110 -11.27 -5.58 -11.68
CA ARG A 110 -10.06 -5.04 -12.29
C ARG A 110 -9.98 -3.51 -12.19
N TRP A 111 -11.09 -2.81 -12.41
CA TRP A 111 -11.12 -1.35 -12.25
C TRP A 111 -10.97 -0.92 -10.79
N ILE A 112 -11.55 -1.66 -9.85
CA ILE A 112 -11.35 -1.41 -8.41
C ILE A 112 -9.88 -1.59 -8.05
N VAL A 113 -9.25 -2.70 -8.47
CA VAL A 113 -7.82 -2.95 -8.22
C VAL A 113 -6.97 -1.86 -8.85
N ALA A 114 -7.25 -1.46 -10.10
CA ALA A 114 -6.54 -0.37 -10.76
C ALA A 114 -6.67 0.95 -9.98
N ALA A 115 -7.87 1.29 -9.52
CA ALA A 115 -8.11 2.49 -8.72
C ALA A 115 -7.35 2.44 -7.38
N VAL A 116 -7.30 1.29 -6.70
CA VAL A 116 -6.53 1.08 -5.48
C VAL A 116 -5.03 1.24 -5.73
N VAL A 117 -4.50 0.62 -6.79
CA VAL A 117 -3.08 0.72 -7.14
C VAL A 117 -2.70 2.15 -7.49
N ILE A 118 -3.50 2.84 -8.31
CA ILE A 118 -3.29 4.25 -8.63
C ILE A 118 -3.36 5.11 -7.36
N GLY A 119 -4.35 4.88 -6.51
CA GLY A 119 -4.48 5.56 -5.22
C GLY A 119 -3.24 5.37 -4.34
N LEU A 120 -2.70 4.14 -4.27
CA LEU A 120 -1.48 3.82 -3.55
C LEU A 120 -0.25 4.52 -4.14
N VAL A 121 -0.10 4.52 -5.47
CA VAL A 121 1.01 5.20 -6.16
C VAL A 121 0.96 6.71 -5.93
N VAL A 122 -0.22 7.32 -6.04
CA VAL A 122 -0.41 8.75 -5.75
C VAL A 122 -0.08 9.04 -4.29
N PHE A 123 -0.62 8.24 -3.36
CA PHE A 123 -0.35 8.39 -1.93
C PHE A 123 1.16 8.27 -1.61
N LEU A 124 1.84 7.25 -2.15
CA LEU A 124 3.27 7.06 -1.98
C LEU A 124 4.07 8.20 -2.60
N GLY A 125 3.71 8.66 -3.80
CA GLY A 125 4.34 9.81 -4.46
C GLY A 125 4.22 11.09 -3.63
N MET A 126 3.05 11.35 -3.03
CA MET A 126 2.84 12.48 -2.13
C MET A 126 3.64 12.38 -0.83
N LYS A 127 3.88 11.17 -0.32
CA LYS A 127 4.62 10.93 0.94
C LYS A 127 6.12 10.72 0.74
N ALA A 128 6.57 10.43 -0.48
CA ALA A 128 7.97 10.14 -0.79
C ALA A 128 8.93 11.27 -0.36
N PRO A 129 8.67 12.57 -0.59
CA PRO A 129 9.57 13.63 -0.16
C PRO A 129 9.74 13.67 1.36
N ALA A 130 8.64 13.52 2.11
CA ALA A 130 8.67 13.48 3.57
C ALA A 130 9.41 12.24 4.10
N GLY A 131 9.22 11.08 3.46
CA GLY A 131 9.93 9.84 3.77
C GLY A 131 11.44 9.96 3.54
N ILE A 132 11.85 10.49 2.38
CA ILE A 132 13.26 10.73 2.03
C ILE A 132 13.89 11.69 3.04
N GLN A 133 13.20 12.78 3.38
CA GLN A 133 13.72 13.73 4.36
C GLN A 133 13.85 13.12 5.75
N ALA A 134 12.88 12.32 6.19
CA ALA A 134 12.96 11.63 7.47
C ALA A 134 14.15 10.65 7.52
N THR A 135 14.44 9.96 6.41
CA THR A 135 15.63 9.10 6.30
C THR A 135 16.92 9.93 6.36
N ARG A 136 17.00 11.05 5.61
CA ARG A 136 18.16 11.95 5.66
C ARG A 136 18.38 12.50 7.07
N ASP A 137 17.34 12.97 7.73
CA ASP A 137 17.39 13.52 9.08
C ASP A 137 17.83 12.46 10.12
N HIS A 138 17.48 11.19 9.90
CA HIS A 138 17.91 10.08 10.77
C HIS A 138 19.42 9.81 10.67
N PHE A 139 19.97 9.84 9.45
CA PHE A 139 21.37 9.56 9.16
C PHE A 139 22.26 10.80 9.10
N ALA A 140 21.69 12.01 9.26
CA ALA A 140 22.45 13.24 9.28
C ALA A 140 23.43 13.25 10.46
N LYS A 141 24.67 13.65 10.19
CA LYS A 141 25.61 14.06 11.23
C LYS A 141 25.05 15.33 11.88
N ARG A 142 25.16 15.40 13.21
CA ARG A 142 24.55 16.47 14.01
C ARG A 142 25.58 17.56 14.28
N SER A 143 25.20 18.81 14.05
CA SER A 143 25.98 19.99 14.40
C SER A 143 25.22 20.86 15.39
N LEU A 144 25.93 21.48 16.32
CA LEU A 144 25.37 22.46 17.24
C LEU A 144 24.83 23.65 16.44
N VAL A 145 23.67 24.16 16.83
CA VAL A 145 23.00 25.33 16.27
C VAL A 145 22.77 26.31 17.40
N SER A 146 23.30 27.52 17.24
CA SER A 146 23.08 28.62 18.17
C SER A 146 21.88 29.46 17.71
N PRO A 147 20.98 29.87 18.61
CA PRO A 147 19.97 30.88 18.30
C PRO A 147 20.59 32.28 18.15
N ASP A 148 19.91 33.14 17.40
CA ASP A 148 20.34 34.51 17.11
C ASP A 148 19.84 35.51 18.16
N ASP A 149 18.67 35.24 18.77
CA ASP A 149 18.05 36.08 19.79
C ASP A 149 17.34 35.26 20.87
N PHE A 150 17.21 35.84 22.07
CA PHE A 150 16.73 35.17 23.27
C PHE A 150 15.74 36.05 24.04
N ALA A 151 14.71 35.42 24.58
CA ALA A 151 13.75 36.09 25.45
C ALA A 151 13.32 35.19 26.62
N ALA A 152 12.81 35.78 27.69
CA ALA A 152 12.18 35.04 28.77
C ALA A 152 11.02 35.82 29.38
N SER A 153 10.11 35.12 30.05
CA SER A 153 9.06 35.73 30.86
C SER A 153 9.65 36.63 31.95
N ARG A 154 10.73 36.16 32.58
CA ARG A 154 11.41 36.79 33.71
C ARG A 154 12.89 36.41 33.72
N ASN A 155 13.68 37.14 34.49
CA ASN A 155 15.06 36.79 34.79
C ASN A 155 15.37 37.09 36.26
N PHE A 156 16.15 36.21 36.88
CA PHE A 156 16.78 36.46 38.15
C PHE A 156 17.99 37.38 37.93
N PRO A 157 18.27 38.35 38.83
CA PRO A 157 19.40 39.26 38.65
C PRO A 157 20.72 38.50 38.41
N GLY A 158 21.38 38.78 37.28
CA GLY A 158 22.61 38.11 36.85
C GLY A 158 22.42 36.77 36.12
N HIS A 159 21.18 36.29 35.96
CA HIS A 159 20.82 35.00 35.38
C HIS A 159 19.79 35.16 34.26
N LYS A 160 20.24 35.87 33.21
CA LYS A 160 19.47 36.28 32.02
C LYS A 160 19.29 35.12 31.03
N PRO A 161 18.35 35.21 30.07
CA PRO A 161 18.02 34.10 29.16
C PRO A 161 19.16 33.64 28.25
N ASP A 162 20.09 34.53 27.89
CA ASP A 162 21.29 34.21 27.11
C ASP A 162 22.14 33.12 27.75
N LEU A 163 22.16 33.05 29.10
CA LEU A 163 22.91 32.04 29.84
C LEU A 163 22.32 30.62 29.77
N ALA A 164 21.21 30.43 29.05
CA ALA A 164 20.71 29.09 28.73
C ALA A 164 21.13 28.64 27.32
N PHE A 165 21.89 29.45 26.58
CA PHE A 165 22.29 29.19 25.19
C PHE A 165 23.75 29.61 24.93
N ASP A 166 24.56 29.76 25.98
CA ASP A 166 25.91 30.32 25.90
C ASP A 166 26.99 29.23 25.72
N GLY A 167 26.59 27.96 25.65
CA GLY A 167 27.49 26.81 25.53
C GLY A 167 28.24 26.48 26.83
N LEU A 168 27.89 27.10 27.96
CA LEU A 168 28.55 26.88 29.25
C LEU A 168 27.64 26.07 30.18
N SER A 169 28.27 25.22 30.99
CA SER A 169 27.55 24.32 31.90
C SER A 169 27.66 24.74 33.37
N ASN A 170 28.00 26.00 33.61
CA ASN A 170 28.18 26.60 34.93
C ASN A 170 27.62 28.03 35.03
N THR A 171 27.06 28.54 33.94
CA THR A 171 26.10 29.64 33.88
C THR A 171 24.70 29.03 33.83
N TRP A 172 23.67 29.84 34.07
CA TRP A 172 22.29 29.36 34.03
C TRP A 172 21.31 30.52 33.96
N TRP A 173 20.19 30.28 33.27
CA TRP A 173 18.99 31.10 33.36
C TRP A 173 18.08 30.61 34.49
N GLY A 174 17.45 31.54 35.18
CA GLY A 174 16.31 31.26 36.04
C GLY A 174 15.34 32.42 36.09
N PRO A 175 14.02 32.18 36.25
CA PRO A 175 13.00 33.21 36.22
C PRO A 175 12.94 34.10 37.48
N GLY A 176 13.74 33.80 38.51
CA GLY A 176 13.77 34.57 39.76
C GLY A 176 12.54 34.36 40.63
N VAL A 177 11.80 33.27 40.41
CA VAL A 177 10.67 32.86 41.24
C VAL A 177 11.01 31.59 42.01
N SER A 178 10.72 31.60 43.31
CA SER A 178 10.84 30.40 44.14
C SER A 178 9.69 29.42 43.86
N GLY A 179 9.94 28.13 44.07
CA GLY A 179 8.96 27.08 43.79
C GLY A 179 9.14 26.48 42.40
N PRO A 180 8.06 25.96 41.77
CA PRO A 180 8.17 25.17 40.55
C PRO A 180 8.36 25.99 39.27
N ALA A 181 8.25 27.33 39.35
CA ALA A 181 8.29 28.24 38.20
C ALA A 181 7.31 27.87 37.08
N GLN A 182 6.15 27.30 37.42
CA GLN A 182 5.14 26.88 36.46
C GLN A 182 4.64 28.08 35.64
N GLY A 183 4.63 27.94 34.31
CA GLY A 183 4.23 28.98 33.36
C GLY A 183 5.35 29.94 32.97
N GLU A 184 6.49 29.93 33.67
CA GLU A 184 7.67 30.71 33.27
C GLU A 184 8.31 30.09 32.03
N TRP A 185 8.88 30.92 31.18
CA TRP A 185 9.41 30.48 29.89
C TRP A 185 10.69 31.17 29.49
N VAL A 186 11.48 30.45 28.70
CA VAL A 186 12.66 30.93 27.97
C VAL A 186 12.50 30.58 26.49
N GLU A 187 12.98 31.44 25.60
CA GLU A 187 12.71 31.37 24.17
C GLU A 187 13.98 31.63 23.37
N ALA A 188 14.19 30.78 22.37
CA ALA A 188 15.22 30.89 21.35
C ALA A 188 14.60 31.30 20.01
N ARG A 189 15.27 32.19 19.29
CA ARG A 189 14.86 32.70 17.98
C ARG A 189 15.96 32.48 16.97
N PHE A 190 15.54 32.17 15.75
CA PHE A 190 16.43 31.96 14.61
C PHE A 190 15.99 32.93 13.51
N ASP A 191 16.90 33.81 13.11
CA ASP A 191 16.66 34.81 12.06
C ASP A 191 16.51 34.11 10.70
N GLU A 192 17.28 33.04 10.49
CA GLU A 192 17.14 32.14 9.35
C GLU A 192 16.34 30.87 9.74
N PRO A 193 15.38 30.43 8.89
CA PRO A 193 14.64 29.20 9.14
C PRO A 193 15.56 27.97 9.30
N THR A 194 15.63 27.45 10.52
CA THR A 194 16.62 26.44 10.89
C THR A 194 15.98 25.09 11.17
N ARG A 195 16.54 24.01 10.61
CA ARG A 195 16.06 22.65 10.83
C ARG A 195 16.67 22.05 12.09
N LEU A 196 15.81 21.60 13.02
CA LEU A 196 16.24 21.03 14.29
C LEU A 196 15.97 19.52 14.35
N LEU A 197 16.99 18.76 14.71
CA LEU A 197 16.96 17.30 14.81
C LEU A 197 16.82 16.83 16.25
N ASN A 198 17.61 17.41 17.16
CA ASN A 198 17.65 17.04 18.58
C ASN A 198 17.88 18.27 19.45
N LEU A 199 17.60 18.09 20.74
CA LEU A 199 17.86 19.06 21.78
C LEU A 199 18.60 18.37 22.93
N ILE A 200 19.53 19.08 23.57
CA ILE A 200 20.08 18.71 24.87
C ILE A 200 19.68 19.80 25.86
N ILE A 201 19.11 19.42 27.00
CA ILE A 201 18.83 20.36 28.10
C ILE A 201 19.67 19.93 29.30
N THR A 202 20.45 20.85 29.85
CA THR A 202 21.19 20.68 31.10
C THR A 202 20.39 21.35 32.23
N PRO A 203 19.65 20.59 33.06
CA PRO A 203 18.88 21.14 34.16
C PRO A 203 19.79 21.59 35.32
N GLY A 204 19.33 22.59 36.07
CA GLY A 204 20.00 23.08 37.27
C GLY A 204 21.02 24.16 36.98
N VAL A 205 21.99 24.30 37.89
CA VAL A 205 23.04 25.34 37.83
C VAL A 205 24.37 24.80 37.32
N SER A 206 24.51 23.48 37.19
CA SER A 206 25.73 22.84 36.69
C SER A 206 25.53 21.37 36.31
N THR A 207 26.40 20.85 35.45
CA THR A 207 26.57 19.42 35.17
C THR A 207 27.15 18.61 36.34
N LYS A 208 27.69 19.27 37.38
CA LYS A 208 28.30 18.59 38.54
C LYS A 208 27.25 18.01 39.48
N SER A 209 27.40 16.73 39.82
CA SER A 209 26.46 15.99 40.68
C SER A 209 26.28 16.60 42.07
N ASN A 210 27.32 17.21 42.65
CA ASN A 210 27.27 17.85 43.97
C ASN A 210 26.49 19.18 43.97
N ARG A 211 26.22 19.77 42.79
CA ARG A 211 25.50 21.05 42.64
C ARG A 211 24.03 20.90 42.25
N ILE A 212 23.58 19.69 41.93
CA ILE A 212 22.23 19.45 41.42
C ILE A 212 21.11 19.84 42.41
N ARG A 213 21.43 19.91 43.70
CA ARG A 213 20.48 20.29 44.76
C ARG A 213 20.47 21.79 45.05
N GLU A 214 21.30 22.61 44.40
CA GLU A 214 21.39 24.06 44.64
C GLU A 214 20.13 24.80 44.11
N SER A 215 19.49 24.28 43.08
CA SER A 215 18.24 24.81 42.50
C SER A 215 17.12 23.76 42.49
N ALA A 216 15.92 24.17 42.09
CA ALA A 216 14.93 23.26 41.54
C ALA A 216 15.33 22.90 40.10
N LEU A 217 14.94 21.71 39.64
CA LEU A 217 15.24 21.22 38.29
C LEU A 217 13.95 21.15 37.47
N PRO A 218 13.93 21.58 36.20
CA PRO A 218 12.76 21.36 35.35
C PRO A 218 12.46 19.87 35.24
N HIS A 219 11.18 19.50 35.29
CA HIS A 219 10.70 18.12 35.12
C HIS A 219 9.87 17.99 33.85
N ARG A 220 8.76 18.74 33.73
CA ARG A 220 7.97 18.80 32.49
C ARG A 220 8.11 20.19 31.89
N VAL A 221 8.43 20.23 30.61
CA VAL A 221 8.61 21.45 29.84
C VAL A 221 7.88 21.30 28.52
N THR A 222 7.00 22.24 28.22
CA THR A 222 6.32 22.31 26.92
C THR A 222 7.11 23.20 25.98
N ALA A 223 7.63 22.61 24.90
CA ALA A 223 8.25 23.33 23.80
C ALA A 223 7.20 23.74 22.77
N THR A 224 6.93 25.04 22.65
CA THR A 224 6.10 25.64 21.60
C THR A 224 6.99 26.07 20.45
N ILE A 225 6.88 25.37 19.32
CA ILE A 225 7.72 25.51 18.14
C ILE A 225 6.95 26.30 17.08
N THR A 226 7.49 27.43 16.64
CA THR A 226 6.97 28.20 15.50
C THR A 226 7.76 27.82 14.26
N MET A 227 7.07 27.23 13.30
CA MET A 227 7.62 26.80 12.01
C MET A 227 7.81 28.00 11.08
N LYS A 228 8.60 27.84 10.01
CA LYS A 228 8.79 28.89 8.99
C LYS A 228 7.51 29.40 8.33
N ASP A 229 6.46 28.57 8.28
CA ASP A 229 5.15 28.92 7.71
C ASP A 229 4.23 29.61 8.73
N GLY A 230 4.77 29.99 9.89
CA GLY A 230 4.05 30.64 10.98
C GLY A 230 3.20 29.69 11.83
N LYS A 231 3.06 28.41 11.45
CA LYS A 231 2.28 27.44 12.23
C LYS A 231 3.02 27.07 13.50
N THR A 232 2.26 26.85 14.56
CA THR A 232 2.80 26.40 15.84
C THR A 232 2.56 24.90 16.05
N LYS A 233 3.51 24.25 16.70
CA LYS A 233 3.40 22.87 17.20
C LYS A 233 3.89 22.83 18.63
N THR A 234 3.36 21.92 19.43
CA THR A 234 3.82 21.70 20.80
C THR A 234 4.51 20.35 20.92
N ARG A 235 5.51 20.26 21.79
CA ARG A 235 6.12 19.02 22.25
C ARG A 235 6.28 19.06 23.76
N GLU A 236 5.84 18.00 24.41
CA GLU A 236 6.14 17.81 25.83
C GLU A 236 7.52 17.17 25.98
N LEU A 237 8.35 17.76 26.83
CA LEU A 237 9.67 17.28 27.20
C LEU A 237 9.64 16.89 28.67
N VAL A 238 10.03 15.65 28.96
CA VAL A 238 10.18 15.16 30.34
C VAL A 238 11.66 15.02 30.65
N LEU A 239 12.15 15.70 31.67
CA LEU A 239 13.53 15.70 32.13
C LEU A 239 13.66 14.92 33.43
N ASP A 240 14.83 14.31 33.62
CA ASP A 240 15.16 13.49 34.78
C ASP A 240 15.81 14.35 35.88
N GLN A 241 15.79 13.88 37.13
CA GLN A 241 16.44 14.55 38.26
C GLN A 241 17.98 14.35 38.29
N GLY A 242 18.57 13.90 37.19
CA GLY A 242 20.00 13.55 37.08
C GLY A 242 20.87 14.73 36.60
N PRO A 243 22.18 14.72 36.94
CA PRO A 243 23.11 15.74 36.48
C PRO A 243 23.45 15.54 35.01
N GLY A 244 23.98 16.59 34.38
CA GLY A 244 24.45 16.54 33.00
C GLY A 244 23.38 16.92 31.97
N GLY A 245 23.81 17.07 30.72
CA GLY A 245 22.92 17.33 29.61
C GLY A 245 22.06 16.11 29.27
N GLN A 246 20.78 16.35 29.02
CA GLN A 246 19.79 15.31 28.72
C GLN A 246 19.29 15.47 27.29
N THR A 247 19.62 14.51 26.44
CA THR A 247 19.18 14.53 25.04
C THR A 247 17.69 14.18 24.93
N ARG A 248 16.95 14.95 24.13
CA ARG A 248 15.56 14.70 23.76
C ARG A 248 15.39 14.73 22.26
N ALA A 249 14.60 13.80 21.74
CA ALA A 249 14.25 13.76 20.33
C ALA A 249 13.47 15.03 19.97
N PHE A 250 14.05 15.85 19.11
CA PHE A 250 13.49 17.16 18.77
C PHE A 250 13.37 17.37 17.25
N GLY A 251 13.23 16.27 16.49
CA GLY A 251 13.17 16.30 15.03
C GLY A 251 11.95 17.07 14.53
N VAL A 252 12.13 18.34 14.22
CA VAL A 252 11.15 19.25 13.65
C VAL A 252 11.70 19.81 12.34
N GLY A 253 10.82 20.29 11.47
CA GLY A 253 11.25 20.93 10.23
C GLY A 253 11.95 22.27 10.48
N GLU A 254 11.92 23.16 9.51
CA GLU A 254 12.49 24.50 9.66
C GLU A 254 11.64 25.36 10.61
N VAL A 255 12.30 25.89 11.65
CA VAL A 255 11.71 26.71 12.71
C VAL A 255 12.34 28.09 12.73
N THR A 256 11.59 29.06 13.25
CA THR A 256 12.09 30.42 13.51
C THR A 256 12.09 30.75 14.99
N LYS A 257 11.39 29.96 15.82
CA LYS A 257 11.26 30.21 17.25
C LYS A 257 10.91 28.95 18.02
N VAL A 258 11.56 28.75 19.17
CA VAL A 258 11.21 27.68 20.11
C VAL A 258 11.11 28.29 21.51
N ARG A 259 9.93 28.21 22.12
CA ARG A 259 9.68 28.62 23.50
C ARG A 259 9.55 27.41 24.40
N PHE A 260 10.33 27.35 25.46
CA PHE A 260 10.25 26.35 26.51
C PHE A 260 9.50 26.92 27.70
N THR A 261 8.30 26.41 27.95
CA THR A 261 7.48 26.78 29.11
C THR A 261 7.60 25.68 30.17
N VAL A 262 7.92 26.06 31.40
CA VAL A 262 8.01 25.12 32.52
C VAL A 262 6.60 24.74 32.97
N ASP A 263 6.32 23.44 33.04
CA ASP A 263 5.05 22.92 33.54
C ASP A 263 5.19 22.41 34.98
N SER A 264 6.34 21.79 35.31
CA SER A 264 6.64 21.32 36.66
C SER A 264 8.13 21.17 36.91
N ALA A 265 8.52 21.05 38.19
CA ALA A 265 9.92 20.97 38.60
C ALA A 265 10.14 19.98 39.76
N TYR A 266 11.29 19.33 39.78
CA TYR A 266 11.78 18.56 40.92
C TYR A 266 12.45 19.44 41.96
N GLY A 267 12.35 19.04 43.23
CA GLY A 267 13.03 19.72 44.32
C GLY A 267 12.56 21.17 44.55
N ALA A 268 11.42 21.55 43.98
CA ALA A 268 10.80 22.85 44.15
C ALA A 268 10.42 23.07 45.62
N THR A 269 10.90 24.17 46.21
CA THR A 269 10.54 24.60 47.56
C THR A 269 10.42 26.11 47.59
N LYS A 270 9.85 26.68 48.66
CA LYS A 270 9.74 28.14 48.84
C LYS A 270 11.10 28.86 48.88
N LYS A 271 12.21 28.14 49.01
CA LYS A 271 13.58 28.67 49.12
C LYS A 271 14.43 28.45 47.88
N LYS A 272 13.95 27.68 46.91
CA LYS A 272 14.70 27.31 45.70
C LYS A 272 13.98 27.83 44.48
N GLN A 273 14.74 28.47 43.60
CA GLN A 273 14.29 28.78 42.25
C GLN A 273 14.66 27.66 41.28
N LEU A 274 13.96 27.60 40.15
CA LEU A 274 14.34 26.76 39.02
C LEU A 274 15.54 27.36 38.28
N ALA A 275 16.42 26.49 37.80
CA ALA A 275 17.54 26.87 36.93
C ALA A 275 17.64 25.91 35.74
N ILE A 276 18.03 26.46 34.60
CA ILE A 276 18.44 25.73 33.40
C ILE A 276 19.82 26.23 33.03
N ALA A 277 20.81 25.33 33.06
CA ALA A 277 22.19 25.69 32.78
C ALA A 277 22.41 25.89 31.29
N GLU A 278 21.83 25.02 30.46
CA GLU A 278 22.05 25.10 29.01
C GLU A 278 20.94 24.39 28.24
N ILE A 279 20.65 24.89 27.03
CA ILE A 279 19.74 24.34 26.03
C ILE A 279 20.47 24.36 24.67
N GLU A 280 20.90 23.20 24.21
CA GLU A 280 21.66 23.05 22.97
C GLU A 280 20.78 22.47 21.87
N PHE A 281 20.71 23.16 20.72
CA PHE A 281 20.01 22.69 19.55
C PHE A 281 20.96 22.01 18.57
N PHE A 282 20.47 20.96 17.89
CA PHE A 282 21.26 20.26 16.89
C PHE A 282 20.53 20.20 15.56
N GLY A 283 21.20 20.62 14.49
CA GLY A 283 20.73 20.54 13.11
C GLY A 283 21.53 19.53 12.29
N PRO A 284 21.15 19.31 11.02
CA PRO A 284 21.99 18.55 10.08
C PRO A 284 23.28 19.33 9.80
N SER A 285 24.43 18.65 9.82
CA SER A 285 25.71 19.27 9.46
C SER A 285 25.72 19.67 7.98
N GLY A 286 26.27 20.86 7.69
CA GLY A 286 26.46 21.35 6.31
C GLY A 286 27.47 20.57 5.47
N ASP A 287 28.21 19.63 6.08
CA ASP A 287 29.10 18.70 5.38
C ASP A 287 28.28 17.61 4.67
N ASN A 288 27.67 17.91 3.52
CA ASN A 288 27.11 16.92 2.59
C ASN A 288 27.07 17.44 1.14
#